data_AF-A0A4P9XIJ2-F1
#
_entry.id   AF-A0A4P9XIJ2-F1
#
_cell.length_a   1.000
_cell.length_b   1.000
_cell.length_c   1.000
_cell.angle_alpha   90.00
_cell.angle_beta   90.00
_cell.angle_gamma   90.00
#
_symmetry.space_group_name_H-M   'P 1'
#
loop_
_entity.id
_entity.type
_entity.pdbx_description
1 polymer ?
#
loop_
_entity_poly.entity_id
_entity_poly.type
_entity_poly.pdbx_seq_one_letter_code
_entity_poly.pdbx_strand_id
1 'polypeptide(L)' 'CQECQKRFARPSALRLHMRTHSGERPHACPHPGCGRRFSVQSNLTRHLRLHARHG' A
#
# COMPACT_ATOMS: atom_id res chain seq x y z
N CYS A 1 13.32 1.35 -11.95
CA CYS A 1 12.72 0.00 -11.94
C CYS A 1 13.28 -0.74 -13.13
N GLN A 2 13.91 -1.89 -12.91
CA GLN A 2 14.48 -2.66 -14.02
C GLN A 2 13.40 -3.36 -14.85
N GLU A 3 12.23 -3.66 -14.26
CA GLU A 3 11.13 -4.33 -14.95
C GLU A 3 10.34 -3.41 -15.90
N CYS A 4 10.05 -2.17 -15.49
CA CYS A 4 9.23 -1.23 -16.28
C CYS A 4 9.94 0.07 -16.65
N GLN A 5 11.26 0.16 -16.48
CA GLN A 5 12.11 1.31 -16.82
C GLN A 5 11.72 2.64 -16.12
N LYS A 6 10.79 2.61 -15.17
CA LYS A 6 10.34 3.80 -14.43
C LYS A 6 11.45 4.32 -13.49
N ARG A 7 11.74 5.62 -13.55
CA ARG A 7 12.78 6.27 -12.73
C ARG A 7 12.20 6.83 -11.43
N PHE A 8 12.99 6.75 -10.36
CA PHE A 8 12.62 7.23 -9.03
C PHE A 8 13.77 8.06 -8.45
N ALA A 9 13.45 9.20 -7.84
CA ALA A 9 14.44 10.09 -7.24
C ALA A 9 15.00 9.57 -5.90
N ARG A 10 14.30 8.64 -5.24
CA ARG A 10 14.69 8.09 -3.93
C ARG A 10 14.65 6.56 -3.92
N PRO A 11 15.63 5.88 -3.30
CA PRO A 11 15.63 4.42 -3.18
C PRO A 11 14.41 3.85 -2.45
N SER A 12 13.87 4.57 -1.46
CA SER A 12 12.64 4.18 -0.76
C SER A 12 11.42 4.14 -1.69
N ALA A 13 11.31 5.10 -2.61
CA ALA A 13 10.24 5.13 -3.60
C ALA A 13 10.35 3.98 -4.60
N LEU A 14 11.58 3.63 -5.02
CA LEU A 14 11.82 2.46 -5.86
C LEU A 14 11.41 1.16 -5.14
N ARG A 15 11.86 0.95 -3.88
CA ARG A 15 11.46 -0.23 -3.08
C ARG A 15 9.96 -0.35 -2.94
N LEU A 16 9.27 0.75 -2.63
CA LEU A 16 7.83 0.77 -2.51
C LEU A 16 7.14 0.40 -3.83
N HIS A 17 7.67 0.94 -4.94
CA HIS A 17 7.17 0.62 -6.26
C HIS A 17 7.35 -0.86 -6.62
N MET A 18 8.44 -1.52 -6.21
CA MET A 18 8.60 -2.96 -6.49
C MET A 18 7.46 -3.82 -5.93
N ARG A 19 6.75 -3.36 -4.89
CA ARG A 19 5.54 -4.04 -4.40
C ARG A 19 4.39 -4.09 -5.42
N THR A 20 4.39 -3.22 -6.43
CA THR A 20 3.41 -3.30 -7.53
C THR A 20 3.70 -4.45 -8.47
N HIS A 21 4.95 -4.90 -8.53
CA HIS A 21 5.38 -6.04 -9.33
C HIS A 21 5.20 -7.36 -8.56
N SER A 22 5.63 -7.40 -7.29
CA SER A 22 5.50 -8.61 -6.46
C SER A 22 4.08 -8.87 -5.92
N GLY A 23 3.20 -7.86 -5.96
CA GLY A 23 1.88 -7.92 -5.32
C GLY A 23 1.92 -7.86 -3.78
N GLU A 24 3.07 -7.58 -3.17
CA GLU A 24 3.23 -7.56 -1.72
C GLU A 24 2.33 -6.49 -1.07
N ARG A 25 1.48 -6.92 -0.13
CA ARG A 25 0.55 -6.08 0.61
C ARG A 25 0.67 -6.35 2.11
N PRO A 26 1.76 -5.88 2.75
CA PRO A 26 2.05 -6.20 4.15
C PRO A 26 1.05 -5.56 5.11
N HIS A 27 0.40 -4.45 4.72
CA HIS A 27 -0.47 -3.68 5.60
C HIS A 27 -1.92 -4.15 5.48
N ALA A 28 -2.39 -4.96 6.44
CA ALA A 28 -3.78 -5.42 6.50
C ALA A 28 -4.67 -4.41 7.25
N CYS A 29 -5.93 -4.29 6.81
CA CYS A 29 -6.95 -3.56 7.55
C CYS A 29 -7.35 -4.35 8.80
N PRO A 30 -7.24 -3.76 10.01
CA PRO A 30 -7.64 -4.42 11.26
C PRO A 30 -9.15 -4.46 11.46
N HIS A 31 -9.95 -3.75 10.64
CA HIS A 31 -11.40 -3.72 10.82
C HIS A 31 -12.01 -5.11 10.55
N PRO A 32 -12.81 -5.66 11.48
CA PRO A 32 -13.47 -6.94 11.31
C PRO A 32 -14.28 -6.99 10.00
N GLY A 33 -14.18 -8.10 9.27
CA GLY A 33 -14.90 -8.29 8.00
C GLY A 33 -14.37 -7.50 6.79
N CYS A 34 -13.38 -6.61 6.94
CA CYS A 34 -12.90 -5.81 5.81
C CYS A 34 -11.93 -6.56 4.90
N GLY A 35 -10.97 -7.30 5.47
CA GLY A 35 -10.01 -8.14 4.74
C GLY A 35 -9.06 -7.41 3.77
N ARG A 36 -9.20 -6.09 3.58
CA ARG A 36 -8.40 -5.30 2.64
C ARG A 36 -6.94 -5.22 3.07
N ARG A 37 -6.02 -5.33 2.10
CA ARG A 37 -4.58 -5.18 2.29
C ARG A 37 -4.00 -4.13 1.36
N PHE A 38 -2.96 -3.44 1.82
CA PHE A 38 -2.33 -2.32 1.12
C PHE A 38 -0.83 -2.53 1.01
N SER A 39 -0.27 -2.09 -0.12
CA SER A 39 1.19 -2.10 -0.35
C SER A 39 1.90 -0.95 0.36
N VAL A 40 1.17 0.07 0.86
CA VAL A 40 1.73 1.26 1.50
C VAL A 40 0.92 1.62 2.75
N GLN A 41 1.61 1.95 3.86
CA GLN A 41 0.98 2.34 5.13
C GLN A 41 0.06 3.57 5.00
N SER A 42 0.47 4.59 4.25
CA SER A 42 -0.35 5.80 4.06
C SER A 42 -1.70 5.51 3.40
N ASN A 43 -1.76 4.51 2.50
CA ASN A 43 -3.00 4.06 1.90
C ASN A 43 -3.90 3.36 2.91
N LEU A 44 -3.35 2.51 3.79
CA LEU A 44 -4.10 1.91 4.89
C LEU A 44 -4.64 2.99 5.83
N THR A 45 -3.81 3.95 6.26
CA THR A 45 -4.23 5.04 7.14
C THR A 45 -5.37 5.87 6.53
N ARG A 46 -5.32 6.17 5.23
CA ARG A 46 -6.42 6.84 4.53
C ARG A 46 -7.68 5.97 4.50
N HIS A 47 -7.54 4.68 4.23
CA HIS A 47 -8.66 3.73 4.20
C HIS A 47 -9.36 3.63 5.56
N LEU A 48 -8.62 3.61 6.67
CA LEU A 48 -9.20 3.52 8.02
C LEU A 48 -10.12 4.70 8.36
N ARG A 49 -9.91 5.86 7.75
CA ARG A 49 -10.81 7.02 7.91
C ARG A 49 -12.21 6.76 7.35
N LEU A 50 -12.37 5.81 6.42
CA LEU A 50 -13.69 5.41 5.92
C LEU A 50 -14.46 4.63 6.97
N HIS A 51 -13.78 3.78 7.74
CA HIS A 51 -14.40 3.07 8.86
C HIS A 51 -14.79 4.01 9.99
N ALA A 52 -13.98 5.03 10.29
CA ALA A 52 -14.30 6.01 11.33
C ALA A 52 -15.49 6.94 11.00
N ARG A 53 -15.95 6.98 9.75
CA ARG A 53 -17.09 7.84 9.30
C ARG A 53 -18.41 7.09 9.20
N HIS A 54 -18.34 5.76 9.14
CA HIS A 54 -19.48 4.88 8.92
C HIS A 54 -19.54 3.73 9.94
N GLY A 55 -18.83 3.87 11.05
CA GLY A 55 -18.82 2.96 12.19
C GLY A 55 -19.59 3.56 13.35
#